data_AF-A0A958GJC9-F1
#
_entry.id   AF-A0A958GJC9-F1
#
_cell.length_a   1.000
_cell.length_b   1.000
_cell.length_c   1.000
_cell.angle_alpha   90.00
_cell.angle_beta   90.00
_cell.angle_gamma   90.00
#
_symmetry.space_group_name_H-M   'P 1'
#
loop_
_entity.id
_entity.type
_entity.pdbx_description
1 polymer ?
#
loop_
_entity_poly.entity_id
_entity_poly.type
_entity_poly.pdbx_seq_one_letter_code
_entity_poly.pdbx_strand_id
1 'polypeptide(L)'
;MLEEAVEARERGDLMNSLALCLEHLADSPNDPQGHLLLANLYYLSGCAELAASSVMDLFRRFPDKLSLQKLLVALNPNLTLEELSAANLSKANPSEVNVVSSVQGEGDKDKELRESSDSVLAESEFDFDELNLLEEKDGG
;
A
#
# COMPACT_ATOMS: atom_id res chain seq x y z
N MET A 1 -10.33 16.31 -9.05
CA MET A 1 -10.74 15.10 -8.31
C MET A 1 -9.60 14.52 -7.47
N LEU A 2 -8.51 14.00 -8.06
CA LEU A 2 -7.42 13.45 -7.22
C LEU A 2 -6.77 14.48 -6.29
N GLU A 3 -6.50 15.69 -6.80
CA GLU A 3 -5.95 16.80 -5.99
C GLU A 3 -6.89 17.18 -4.84
N GLU A 4 -8.20 17.25 -5.10
CA GLU A 4 -9.21 17.51 -4.06
C GLU A 4 -9.26 16.40 -3.00
N ALA A 5 -9.04 15.15 -3.41
CA ALA A 5 -8.93 14.03 -2.49
C ALA A 5 -7.69 14.17 -1.59
N VAL A 6 -6.54 14.59 -2.14
CA VAL A 6 -5.32 14.88 -1.38
C VAL A 6 -5.57 16.00 -0.38
N GLU A 7 -6.14 17.13 -0.80
CA GLU A 7 -6.48 18.23 0.11
C GLU A 7 -7.45 17.81 1.22
N ALA A 8 -8.47 17.00 0.90
CA ALA A 8 -9.41 16.49 1.89
C ALA A 8 -8.69 15.64 2.95
N ARG A 9 -7.75 14.78 2.52
CA ARG A 9 -6.91 14.00 3.42
C ARG A 9 -6.02 14.88 4.29
N GLU A 10 -5.37 15.89 3.73
CA GLU A 10 -4.52 16.84 4.49
C GLU A 10 -5.31 17.60 5.56
N ARG A 11 -6.60 17.87 5.30
CA ARG A 11 -7.53 18.42 6.30
C ARG A 11 -7.99 17.41 7.35
N GLY A 12 -7.58 16.14 7.25
CA GLY A 12 -8.02 15.04 8.11
C GLY A 12 -9.41 14.46 7.76
N ASP A 13 -10.02 14.90 6.65
CA ASP A 13 -11.32 14.43 6.19
C ASP A 13 -11.17 13.15 5.34
N LEU A 14 -10.84 12.05 6.02
CA LEU A 14 -10.55 10.76 5.38
C LEU A 14 -11.75 10.21 4.61
N MET A 15 -12.99 10.43 5.07
CA MET A 15 -14.19 9.95 4.38
C MET A 15 -14.41 10.65 3.06
N ASN A 16 -14.30 12.00 3.04
CA ASN A 16 -14.43 12.75 1.81
C ASN A 16 -13.27 12.46 0.84
N SER A 17 -12.04 12.35 1.37
CA SER A 17 -10.89 11.95 0.56
C SER A 17 -11.08 10.60 -0.11
N LEU A 18 -11.59 9.61 0.63
CA LEU A 18 -11.89 8.28 0.09
C LEU A 18 -12.96 8.34 -1.01
N ALA A 19 -14.03 9.10 -0.81
CA ALA A 19 -15.08 9.25 -1.82
C ALA A 19 -14.53 9.86 -3.13
N LEU A 20 -13.78 10.95 -3.03
CA LEU A 20 -13.17 11.63 -4.19
C LEU A 20 -12.11 10.75 -4.88
N CYS A 21 -11.34 9.98 -4.11
CA CYS A 21 -10.36 9.04 -4.62
C CYS A 21 -11.02 7.89 -5.41
N LEU A 22 -12.10 7.32 -4.88
CA LEU A 22 -12.86 6.27 -5.56
C LEU A 22 -13.55 6.79 -6.82
N GLU A 23 -14.08 8.01 -6.81
CA GLU A 23 -14.65 8.66 -7.99
C GLU A 23 -13.57 8.86 -9.08
N HIS A 24 -12.39 9.35 -8.70
CA HIS A 24 -11.25 9.47 -9.62
C HIS A 24 -10.84 8.12 -10.21
N LEU A 25 -10.78 7.06 -9.39
CA LEU A 25 -10.46 5.71 -9.86
C LEU A 25 -11.59 5.07 -10.69
N ALA A 26 -12.83 5.52 -10.56
CA ALA A 26 -13.90 5.09 -11.45
C ALA A 26 -13.67 5.59 -12.88
N ASP A 27 -13.18 6.84 -13.02
CA ASP A 27 -12.84 7.44 -14.31
C ASP A 27 -11.48 6.94 -14.84
N SER A 28 -10.51 6.73 -13.93
CA SER A 28 -9.13 6.35 -14.24
C SER A 28 -8.69 5.11 -13.45
N PRO A 29 -9.23 3.91 -13.76
CA PRO A 29 -9.05 2.71 -12.92
C PRO A 29 -7.63 2.18 -12.83
N ASN A 30 -6.74 2.61 -13.72
CA ASN A 30 -5.35 2.17 -13.74
C ASN A 30 -4.38 3.25 -13.25
N ASP A 31 -4.86 4.41 -12.79
CA ASP A 31 -4.01 5.51 -12.33
C ASP A 31 -3.19 5.12 -11.09
N PRO A 32 -1.85 5.01 -11.19
CA PRO A 32 -1.04 4.55 -10.07
C PRO A 32 -1.12 5.47 -8.85
N GLN A 33 -1.30 6.77 -9.06
CA GLN A 33 -1.35 7.78 -8.01
C GLN A 33 -2.67 7.72 -7.25
N GLY A 34 -3.79 7.52 -7.95
CA GLY A 34 -5.07 7.20 -7.32
C GLY A 34 -4.99 5.95 -6.43
N HIS A 35 -4.33 4.88 -6.90
CA HIS A 35 -4.15 3.66 -6.11
C HIS A 35 -3.22 3.85 -4.90
N LEU A 36 -2.18 4.68 -5.02
CA LEU A 36 -1.32 5.04 -3.88
C LEU A 36 -2.08 5.84 -2.83
N LEU A 37 -2.88 6.83 -3.25
CA LEU A 37 -3.72 7.60 -2.35
C LEU A 37 -4.73 6.68 -1.64
N LEU A 38 -5.35 5.75 -2.37
CA LEU A 38 -6.26 4.78 -1.79
C LEU A 38 -5.57 3.90 -0.72
N ALA A 39 -4.35 3.43 -1.00
CA ALA A 39 -3.54 2.68 -0.04
C ALA A 39 -3.21 3.51 1.21
N ASN A 40 -2.85 4.78 1.02
CA ASN A 40 -2.58 5.71 2.11
C ASN A 40 -3.83 5.94 2.98
N LEU A 41 -5.00 6.10 2.36
CA LEU A 41 -6.27 6.27 3.08
C LEU A 41 -6.65 5.02 3.88
N TYR A 42 -6.44 3.82 3.32
CA TYR A 42 -6.62 2.58 4.09
C TYR A 42 -5.66 2.50 5.27
N TYR A 43 -4.41 2.88 5.07
CA TYR A 43 -3.41 2.91 6.13
C TYR A 43 -3.79 3.88 7.26
N LEU A 44 -4.14 5.13 6.92
CA LEU A 44 -4.61 6.14 7.88
C LEU A 44 -5.90 5.73 8.61
N SER A 45 -6.72 4.90 7.97
CA SER A 45 -7.94 4.33 8.57
C SER A 45 -7.67 3.07 9.43
N GLY A 46 -6.40 2.71 9.64
CA GLY A 46 -5.99 1.53 10.42
C GLY A 46 -6.18 0.19 9.71
N CYS A 47 -6.46 0.20 8.41
CA CYS A 47 -6.70 -0.99 7.59
C CYS A 47 -5.43 -1.41 6.83
N ALA A 48 -4.38 -1.79 7.56
CA ALA A 48 -3.06 -2.10 7.01
C ALA A 48 -3.09 -3.23 5.96
N GLU A 49 -3.97 -4.22 6.11
CA GLU A 49 -4.11 -5.33 5.16
C GLU A 49 -4.63 -4.86 3.80
N LEU A 50 -5.60 -3.93 3.79
CA LEU A 50 -6.14 -3.34 2.56
C LEU A 50 -5.13 -2.40 1.88
N ALA A 51 -4.39 -1.64 2.69
CA ALA A 51 -3.27 -0.85 2.20
C ALA A 51 -2.22 -1.73 1.53
N ALA A 52 -1.76 -2.79 2.20
CA ALA A 52 -0.76 -3.73 1.68
C ALA A 52 -1.24 -4.40 0.38
N SER A 53 -2.50 -4.82 0.31
CA SER A 53 -3.08 -5.39 -0.91
C SER A 53 -3.06 -4.41 -2.07
N SER A 54 -3.44 -3.15 -1.83
CA SER A 54 -3.45 -2.10 -2.86
C SER A 54 -2.05 -1.80 -3.38
N VAL A 55 -1.06 -1.74 -2.48
CA VAL A 55 0.35 -1.54 -2.86
C VAL A 55 0.91 -2.76 -3.57
N MET A 56 0.49 -3.98 -3.22
CA MET A 56 0.93 -5.21 -3.89
C MET A 56 0.51 -5.23 -5.35
N ASP A 57 -0.69 -4.74 -5.67
CA ASP A 57 -1.17 -4.61 -7.04
C ASP A 57 -0.43 -3.52 -7.83
N LEU A 58 0.01 -2.45 -7.17
CA LEU A 58 0.94 -1.48 -7.75
C LEU A 58 2.31 -2.10 -8.01
N PHE A 59 2.88 -2.81 -7.03
CA PHE A 59 4.17 -3.49 -7.15
C PHE A 59 4.16 -4.52 -8.28
N ARG A 60 3.05 -5.25 -8.50
CA ARG A 60 2.93 -6.17 -9.63
C ARG A 60 3.04 -5.48 -11.00
N ARG A 61 2.63 -4.22 -11.09
CA ARG A 61 2.69 -3.40 -12.32
C ARG A 61 4.04 -2.69 -12.47
N PHE A 62 4.64 -2.30 -11.35
CA PHE A 62 5.92 -1.57 -11.30
C PHE A 62 6.89 -2.23 -10.32
N PRO A 63 7.34 -3.48 -10.59
CA PRO A 63 8.10 -4.26 -9.62
C PRO A 63 9.51 -3.71 -9.37
N ASP A 64 10.01 -2.88 -10.28
CA ASP A 64 11.33 -2.27 -10.21
C ASP A 64 11.37 -1.02 -9.30
N LYS A 65 10.20 -0.52 -8.86
CA LYS A 65 10.11 0.65 -7.99
C LYS A 65 10.46 0.23 -6.56
N LEU A 66 11.68 0.55 -6.14
CA LEU A 66 12.18 0.29 -4.79
C LEU A 66 11.28 0.91 -3.72
N SER A 67 10.70 2.06 -4.03
CA SER A 67 9.72 2.76 -3.20
C SER A 67 8.51 1.88 -2.83
N LEU A 68 7.93 1.17 -3.79
CA LEU A 68 6.83 0.21 -3.56
C LEU A 68 7.27 -1.00 -2.74
N GLN A 69 8.50 -1.48 -2.94
CA GLN A 69 9.04 -2.59 -2.15
C GLN A 69 9.17 -2.21 -0.68
N LYS A 70 9.73 -1.01 -0.41
CA LYS A 70 9.83 -0.48 0.95
C LYS A 70 8.46 -0.28 1.59
N LEU A 71 7.50 0.26 0.84
CA LEU A 71 6.14 0.45 1.34
C LEU A 71 5.48 -0.89 1.71
N LEU A 72 5.64 -1.93 0.89
CA LEU A 72 5.10 -3.27 1.20
C LEU A 72 5.68 -3.86 2.47
N VAL A 73 6.99 -3.71 2.68
CA VAL A 73 7.66 -4.18 3.91
C VAL A 73 7.18 -3.40 5.14
N ALA A 74 6.99 -2.08 5.01
CA ALA A 74 6.44 -1.25 6.08
C ALA A 74 5.01 -1.64 6.45
N LEU A 75 4.17 -1.96 5.46
CA LEU A 75 2.76 -2.34 5.67
C LEU A 75 2.59 -3.80 6.11
N ASN A 76 3.54 -4.69 5.77
CA ASN A 76 3.51 -6.10 6.14
C ASN A 76 4.89 -6.54 6.64
N PRO A 77 5.12 -6.52 7.97
CA PRO A 77 6.43 -6.81 8.55
C PRO A 77 6.87 -8.27 8.38
N ASN A 78 6.00 -9.16 7.88
CA ASN A 78 6.37 -10.52 7.52
C ASN A 78 7.02 -10.62 6.13
N LEU A 79 6.99 -9.54 5.33
CA LEU A 79 7.71 -9.47 4.06
C LEU A 79 9.08 -8.83 4.24
N THR A 80 10.05 -9.32 3.48
CA THR A 80 11.39 -8.71 3.39
C THR A 80 11.66 -8.14 2.00
N LEU A 81 12.57 -7.15 1.92
CA LEU A 81 13.04 -6.60 0.64
C LEU A 81 13.73 -7.68 -0.23
N GLU A 82 14.39 -8.65 0.39
CA GLU A 82 15.03 -9.76 -0.32
C GLU A 82 14.01 -10.66 -1.02
N GLU A 83 12.90 -10.99 -0.35
CA GLU A 83 11.82 -11.79 -0.96
C GLU A 83 11.14 -11.05 -2.12
N LEU A 84 10.92 -9.74 -1.98
CA LEU A 84 10.31 -8.91 -3.03
C LEU A 84 11.22 -8.74 -4.25
N SER A 85 12.52 -8.49 -4.02
CA SER A 85 13.50 -8.36 -5.09
C SER A 85 13.75 -9.69 -5.80
N ALA A 86 13.82 -10.80 -5.06
CA ALA A 86 13.90 -12.15 -5.63
C ALA A 86 12.64 -12.51 -6.45
N ALA A 87 11.45 -12.12 -5.98
CA ALA A 87 10.20 -12.31 -6.71
C ALA A 87 10.14 -11.50 -8.02
N ASN A 88 10.73 -10.30 -8.04
CA ASN A 88 10.87 -9.50 -9.26
C ASN A 88 11.79 -10.21 -10.28
N LEU A 89 12.98 -10.64 -9.84
CA LEU A 89 13.93 -11.39 -10.66
C LEU A 89 13.34 -12.71 -11.18
N SER A 90 12.51 -13.38 -10.36
CA SER A 90 11.84 -14.62 -10.76
C SER A 90 10.72 -14.38 -11.78
N LYS A 91 9.98 -13.27 -11.73
CA LYS A 91 8.90 -12.94 -12.68
C LYS A 91 9.37 -12.59 -14.09
N ALA A 92 10.67 -12.37 -14.31
CA ALA A 92 11.26 -12.43 -15.64
C ALA A 92 11.09 -13.83 -16.30
N ASN A 93 10.72 -14.85 -15.52
CA ASN A 93 10.19 -16.12 -16.00
C ASN A 93 8.77 -16.34 -15.43
N PRO A 94 7.71 -16.23 -16.24
CA PRO A 94 6.34 -16.23 -15.76
C PRO A 94 5.88 -17.65 -15.44
N SER A 95 6.20 -18.15 -14.25
CA SER A 95 5.61 -19.37 -13.71
C SER A 95 5.70 -19.32 -12.19
N GLU A 96 4.52 -19.28 -11.57
CA GLU A 96 4.30 -19.56 -10.14
C GLU A 96 4.64 -18.45 -9.13
N VAL A 97 3.68 -17.54 -8.93
CA VAL A 97 3.45 -16.99 -7.59
C VAL A 97 2.04 -17.40 -7.17
N ASN A 98 1.94 -18.62 -6.64
CA ASN A 98 0.76 -19.10 -5.94
C ASN A 98 0.71 -18.39 -4.59
N VAL A 99 0.00 -17.26 -4.51
CA VAL A 99 -0.23 -16.59 -3.23
C VAL A 99 -1.19 -17.48 -2.45
N VAL A 100 -0.63 -18.19 -1.49
CA VAL A 100 -1.34 -19.10 -0.60
C VAL A 100 -2.41 -18.29 0.13
N SER A 101 -3.67 -18.52 -0.25
CA SER A 101 -4.81 -18.12 0.55
C SER A 101 -4.86 -19.02 1.78
N SER A 102 -4.10 -18.66 2.81
CA SER A 102 -4.23 -19.30 4.12
C SER A 102 -5.22 -18.51 4.95
N VAL A 103 -6.50 -18.75 4.66
CA VAL A 103 -7.56 -18.66 5.67
C VAL A 103 -7.29 -19.78 6.66
N GLN A 104 -6.79 -19.44 7.85
CA GLN A 104 -6.84 -20.34 9.00
C GLN A 104 -7.42 -19.56 10.16
N GLY A 105 -8.75 -19.67 10.32
CA GLY A 105 -9.39 -19.29 11.56
C GLY A 105 -9.07 -20.30 12.65
N GLU A 106 -8.90 -19.82 13.87
CA GLU A 106 -9.30 -20.49 15.11
C GLU A 106 -9.13 -19.52 16.28
N GLY A 107 -10.11 -19.51 17.19
CA GLY A 107 -9.86 -19.14 18.58
C GLY A 107 -10.43 -17.82 19.06
N ASP A 108 -11.70 -17.86 19.46
CA ASP A 108 -12.26 -17.13 20.60
C ASP A 108 -11.19 -16.84 21.69
N LYS A 109 -10.96 -15.56 22.00
CA LYS A 109 -11.00 -14.96 23.35
C LYS A 109 -10.24 -13.63 23.42
N ASP A 110 -10.73 -12.80 24.34
CA ASP A 110 -10.06 -11.69 24.99
C ASP A 110 -10.03 -10.34 24.24
N LYS A 111 -11.04 -9.53 24.60
CA LYS A 111 -10.85 -8.12 24.94
C LYS A 111 -9.53 -7.95 25.70
N GLU A 112 -8.55 -7.29 25.11
CA GLU A 112 -7.72 -6.24 25.73
C GLU A 112 -6.50 -5.94 24.83
N LEU A 113 -6.15 -4.65 24.75
CA LEU A 113 -4.97 -4.08 24.09
C LEU A 113 -4.85 -4.23 22.56
N ARG A 114 -5.47 -3.29 21.83
CA ARG A 114 -4.86 -2.74 20.58
C ARG A 114 -4.59 -1.25 20.78
N GLU A 115 -3.78 -0.93 21.79
CA GLU A 115 -3.11 0.38 21.96
C GLU A 115 -1.60 0.22 21.66
N SER A 116 -1.24 -0.42 20.56
CA SER A 116 0.19 -0.60 20.22
C SER A 116 0.52 -0.64 18.73
N SER A 117 -0.47 -0.51 17.84
CA SER A 117 -0.19 -0.38 16.40
C SER A 117 -0.02 1.07 15.93
N ASP A 118 -0.28 2.05 16.81
CA ASP A 118 -0.15 3.48 16.52
C ASP A 118 1.31 3.97 16.59
N SER A 119 2.16 3.30 17.37
CA SER A 119 3.50 3.83 17.71
C SER A 119 4.70 3.16 17.04
N VAL A 120 4.52 2.08 16.27
CA VAL A 120 5.66 1.42 15.60
C VAL A 120 5.95 2.00 14.21
N LEU A 121 5.04 2.81 13.67
CA LEU A 121 5.24 3.48 12.38
C LEU A 121 5.37 5.01 12.51
N ALA A 122 5.26 5.57 13.72
CA ALA A 122 5.59 6.96 14.00
C ALA A 122 7.10 7.27 13.80
N GLU A 123 7.93 6.24 13.64
CA GLU A 123 9.35 6.35 13.26
C GLU A 123 9.68 5.68 11.92
N SER A 124 8.66 5.21 11.18
CA SER A 124 8.87 4.82 9.78
C SER A 124 8.81 6.09 8.95
N GLU A 125 10.00 6.60 8.63
CA GLU A 125 10.36 7.70 7.73
C GLU A 125 9.88 7.46 6.27
N PHE A 126 8.58 7.17 6.12
CA PHE A 126 7.99 6.76 4.85
C PHE A 126 6.73 7.58 4.57
N ASP A 127 6.95 8.72 3.92
CA ASP A 127 5.89 9.62 3.48
C ASP A 127 5.30 9.12 2.16
N PHE A 128 4.04 8.72 2.18
CA PHE A 128 3.29 8.39 0.95
C PHE A 128 3.25 9.56 -0.03
N ASP A 129 3.41 10.78 0.46
CA ASP A 129 3.43 12.01 -0.35
C ASP A 129 4.74 12.20 -1.10
N GLU A 130 5.83 11.55 -0.67
CA GLU A 130 7.08 11.50 -1.42
C GLU A 130 7.05 10.46 -2.55
N LEU A 131 6.03 9.59 -2.59
CA LEU A 131 5.86 8.59 -3.63
C LEU A 131 5.28 9.18 -4.91
N ASN A 132 6.16 9.73 -5.74
CA ASN A 132 5.79 10.01 -7.13
C ASN A 132 6.26 8.88 -8.07
N LEU A 133 5.43 7.86 -8.25
CA LEU A 133 5.72 6.72 -9.12
C LEU A 133 6.02 7.12 -10.58
N LEU A 134 5.50 8.28 -11.00
CA LEU A 134 5.69 8.84 -12.35
C LEU A 134 7.00 9.65 -12.49
N GLU A 135 7.65 10.03 -11.39
CA GLU A 135 8.90 10.81 -11.38
C GLU A 135 10.12 10.06 -10.85
N GLU A 136 9.96 8.83 -10.33
CA GLU A 136 11.09 7.91 -10.15
C GLU A 136 11.67 7.57 -11.53
N LYS A 137 12.46 8.49 -12.06
CA LYS A 137 13.21 8.39 -13.28
C LYS A 137 14.10 7.18 -13.13
N ASP A 138 13.96 6.20 -14.01
CA ASP A 138 14.90 5.09 -14.14
C ASP A 138 16.31 5.69 -14.15
N GLY A 139 17.00 5.57 -13.01
CA GLY A 139 18.41 5.91 -12.90
C GLY A 139 19.16 4.88 -13.71
N GLY A 140 19.51 5.25 -14.94
CA GLY A 140 20.27 4.42 -15.88
C GLY A 140 21.67 4.08 -15.43
#